data_AF-A0A7L5YL25-F1
#
_entry.id   AF-A0A7L5YL25-F1
#
_cell.length_a   1.000
_cell.length_b   1.000
_cell.length_c   1.000
_cell.angle_alpha   90.00
_cell.angle_beta   90.00
_cell.angle_gamma   90.00
#
_symmetry.space_group_name_H-M   'P 1'
#
loop_
_entity.id
_entity.type
_entity.pdbx_description
1 polymer ?
#
loop_
_entity_poly.entity_id
_entity_poly.type
_entity_poly.pdbx_seq_one_letter_code
_entity_poly.pdbx_strand_id
1 'polypeptide(L)'
;MSDDQAQHAALRQQLVEWQQALGASQGYWPAGAIANADTLTQAFSEFLTALTTTSDPAVPPLWLQAALRQQIRQQGITHLLYLKIVSSGGEAITKKSFWRSGQTSYLGGAVITYLLAATDGRVELAGSEVCLGQLDHQYSQPSDGPA
;
A
#
# COMPACT_ATOMS: atom_id res chain seq x y z
N MET A 1 56.42 -49.71 -9.90
CA MET A 1 56.12 -48.62 -10.87
C MET A 1 54.87 -48.99 -11.67
N SER A 2 53.69 -49.16 -11.04
CA SER A 2 52.57 -49.82 -11.76
C SER A 2 51.19 -49.18 -11.71
N ASP A 3 50.74 -48.52 -10.63
CA ASP A 3 49.31 -48.11 -10.56
C ASP A 3 49.10 -46.59 -10.61
N ASP A 4 49.95 -45.80 -9.94
CA ASP A 4 49.82 -44.33 -9.90
C ASP A 4 50.01 -43.68 -11.28
N GLN A 5 50.94 -44.20 -12.08
CA GLN A 5 51.18 -43.66 -13.44
C GLN A 5 50.03 -43.98 -14.39
N ALA A 6 49.34 -45.11 -14.20
CA ALA A 6 48.17 -45.49 -14.97
C ALA A 6 46.95 -44.63 -14.60
N GLN A 7 46.74 -44.35 -13.31
CA GLN A 7 45.67 -43.47 -12.84
C GLN A 7 45.88 -42.02 -13.31
N HIS A 8 47.12 -41.51 -13.26
CA HIS A 8 47.44 -40.18 -13.80
C HIS A 8 47.22 -40.08 -15.31
N ALA A 9 47.49 -41.14 -16.07
CA ALA A 9 47.23 -41.18 -17.51
C ALA A 9 45.73 -41.21 -17.81
N ALA A 10 44.95 -42.00 -17.07
CA ALA A 10 43.49 -42.08 -17.21
C ALA A 10 42.81 -40.74 -16.86
N LEU A 11 43.22 -40.08 -15.78
CA LEU A 11 42.70 -38.75 -15.40
C LEU A 11 43.01 -37.69 -16.45
N ARG A 12 44.17 -37.75 -17.09
CA ARG A 12 44.53 -36.84 -18.19
C ARG A 12 43.67 -37.09 -19.43
N GLN A 13 43.41 -38.34 -19.78
CA GLN A 13 42.49 -38.67 -20.86
C GLN A 13 41.07 -38.18 -20.57
N GLN A 14 40.58 -38.39 -19.35
CA GLN A 14 39.26 -37.91 -18.94
C GLN A 14 39.16 -36.38 -19.04
N LEU A 15 40.18 -35.65 -18.56
CA LEU A 15 40.21 -34.18 -18.66
C LEU A 15 40.16 -33.68 -20.11
N VAL A 16 40.83 -34.38 -21.03
CA VAL A 16 40.81 -34.03 -22.46
C VAL A 16 39.43 -34.29 -23.07
N GLU A 17 38.78 -35.41 -22.73
CA GLU A 17 37.41 -35.70 -23.17
C GLU A 17 36.41 -34.67 -22.63
N TRP A 18 36.54 -34.28 -21.36
CA TRP A 18 35.71 -33.23 -20.76
C TRP A 18 35.92 -31.87 -21.42
N GLN A 19 37.16 -31.49 -21.74
CA GLN A 19 37.44 -30.26 -22.47
C GLN A 19 36.86 -30.27 -23.89
N GLN A 20 36.91 -31.41 -24.58
CA GLN A 20 36.34 -31.56 -25.93
C GLN A 20 34.81 -31.54 -25.90
N ALA A 21 34.17 -32.17 -24.91
CA ALA A 21 32.73 -32.15 -24.73
C ALA A 21 32.21 -30.73 -24.40
N LEU A 22 32.94 -29.98 -23.56
CA LEU A 22 32.63 -28.59 -23.26
C LEU A 22 32.79 -27.70 -24.49
N GLY A 23 33.87 -27.87 -25.26
CA GLY A 23 34.08 -27.16 -26.52
C GLY A 23 33.01 -27.46 -27.58
N ALA A 24 32.52 -28.70 -27.66
CA ALA A 24 31.44 -29.09 -28.56
C ALA A 24 30.08 -28.50 -28.14
N SER A 25 29.83 -28.37 -26.83
CA SER A 25 28.60 -27.78 -26.28
C SER A 25 28.49 -26.26 -26.50
N GLN A 26 29.62 -25.56 -26.65
CA GLN A 26 29.63 -24.12 -26.99
C GLN A 26 29.02 -23.83 -28.38
N GLY A 27 28.91 -24.84 -29.26
CA GLY A 27 28.28 -24.72 -30.57
C GLY A 27 26.77 -24.98 -30.60
N TYR A 28 26.14 -25.35 -29.48
CA TYR A 28 24.71 -25.74 -29.45
C TYR A 28 23.74 -24.58 -29.19
N TRP A 29 24.26 -23.42 -28.79
CA TRP A 29 23.47 -22.21 -28.64
C TRP A 29 23.59 -21.38 -29.92
N PRO A 30 22.47 -20.99 -30.57
CA PRO A 30 22.55 -20.09 -31.70
C PRO A 30 23.29 -18.81 -31.29
N ALA A 31 24.18 -18.31 -32.14
CA ALA A 31 24.93 -17.09 -31.87
C ALA A 31 23.94 -15.97 -31.52
N GLY A 32 24.02 -15.48 -30.27
CA GLY A 32 23.08 -14.50 -29.73
C GLY A 32 22.04 -15.03 -28.73
N ALA A 33 21.93 -16.34 -28.48
CA ALA A 33 21.01 -16.87 -27.46
C ALA A 33 21.28 -16.32 -26.06
N ILE A 34 22.56 -16.22 -25.69
CA ILE A 34 22.99 -15.65 -24.41
C ILE A 34 22.67 -14.15 -24.37
N ALA A 35 23.03 -13.41 -25.43
CA ALA A 35 22.71 -11.98 -25.53
C ALA A 35 21.19 -11.71 -25.47
N ASN A 36 20.37 -12.56 -26.08
CA ASN A 36 18.92 -12.47 -26.02
C ASN A 36 18.40 -12.76 -24.61
N ALA A 37 18.95 -13.77 -23.93
CA ALA A 37 18.60 -14.09 -22.54
C ALA A 37 18.98 -12.95 -21.59
N ASP A 38 20.14 -12.33 -21.78
CA ASP A 38 20.58 -11.16 -21.02
C ASP A 38 19.64 -9.97 -21.26
N THR A 39 19.27 -9.72 -22.52
CA THR A 39 18.33 -8.64 -22.88
C THR A 39 16.96 -8.85 -22.24
N LEU A 40 16.44 -10.09 -22.26
CA LEU A 40 15.16 -10.42 -21.61
C LEU A 40 15.23 -10.27 -20.09
N THR A 41 16.34 -10.69 -19.49
CA THR A 41 16.57 -10.57 -18.04
C THR A 41 16.63 -9.10 -17.63
N GLN A 42 17.31 -8.28 -18.42
CA GLN A 42 17.38 -6.84 -18.21
C GLN A 42 16.01 -6.18 -18.36
N ALA A 43 15.29 -6.46 -19.45
CA ALA A 43 13.95 -5.91 -19.68
C ALA A 43 12.96 -6.30 -18.56
N PHE A 44 13.04 -7.54 -18.07
CA PHE A 44 12.23 -8.00 -16.94
C PHE A 44 12.61 -7.29 -15.64
N SER A 45 13.90 -7.07 -15.39
CA SER A 45 14.39 -6.35 -14.22
C SER A 45 13.96 -4.88 -14.24
N GLU A 46 14.01 -4.23 -15.41
CA GLU A 46 13.51 -2.87 -15.62
C GLU A 46 12.00 -2.79 -15.38
N PHE A 47 11.24 -3.76 -15.89
CA PHE A 47 9.81 -3.87 -15.65
C PHE A 47 9.47 -4.03 -14.16
N LEU A 48 10.15 -4.92 -13.45
CA LEU A 48 9.95 -5.11 -12.00
C LEU A 48 10.29 -3.83 -11.25
N THR A 49 11.40 -3.19 -11.59
CA THR A 49 11.82 -1.93 -10.99
C THR A 49 10.74 -0.87 -11.19
N ALA A 50 10.21 -0.73 -12.40
CA ALA A 50 9.13 0.21 -12.69
C ALA A 50 7.83 -0.11 -11.93
N LEU A 51 7.51 -1.39 -11.72
CA LEU A 51 6.33 -1.81 -10.97
C LEU A 51 6.44 -1.51 -9.47
N THR A 52 7.62 -1.73 -8.88
CA THR A 52 7.79 -1.71 -7.42
C THR A 52 8.34 -0.39 -6.88
N THR A 53 9.03 0.40 -7.70
CA THR A 53 9.65 1.63 -7.25
C THR A 53 8.63 2.75 -7.20
N THR A 54 8.58 3.47 -6.07
CA THR A 54 7.84 4.72 -5.93
C THR A 54 8.81 5.83 -5.54
N SER A 55 8.67 7.00 -6.16
CA SER A 55 9.45 8.19 -5.83
C SER A 55 8.90 8.91 -4.60
N ASP A 56 7.63 8.69 -4.25
CA ASP A 56 6.94 9.28 -3.11
C ASP A 56 6.44 8.16 -2.19
N PRO A 57 6.87 8.11 -0.91
CA PRO A 57 6.38 7.11 0.03
C PRO A 57 4.87 7.21 0.31
N ALA A 58 4.23 8.34 0.00
CA ALA A 58 2.78 8.49 0.11
C ALA A 58 2.01 7.85 -1.07
N VAL A 59 2.70 7.55 -2.18
CA VAL A 59 2.09 6.97 -3.38
C VAL A 59 2.35 5.46 -3.41
N PRO A 60 1.29 4.61 -3.45
CA PRO A 60 1.47 3.17 -3.52
C PRO A 60 2.08 2.73 -4.87
N PRO A 61 2.87 1.65 -4.90
CA PRO A 61 3.48 1.13 -6.13
C PRO A 61 2.44 0.65 -7.14
N LEU A 62 2.81 0.61 -8.44
CA LEU A 62 1.87 0.34 -9.54
C LEU A 62 1.18 -1.02 -9.45
N TRP A 63 1.90 -2.06 -9.01
CA TRP A 63 1.31 -3.40 -8.84
C TRP A 63 0.19 -3.38 -7.79
N LEU A 64 0.36 -2.63 -6.70
CA LEU A 64 -0.62 -2.52 -5.64
C LEU A 64 -1.83 -1.73 -6.12
N GLN A 65 -1.62 -0.64 -6.87
CA GLN A 65 -2.71 0.12 -7.49
C GLN A 65 -3.53 -0.76 -8.45
N ALA A 66 -2.87 -1.60 -9.25
CA ALA A 66 -3.54 -2.52 -10.17
C ALA A 66 -4.35 -3.58 -9.40
N ALA A 67 -3.78 -4.17 -8.36
CA ALA A 67 -4.47 -5.13 -7.50
C ALA A 67 -5.70 -4.51 -6.81
N LEU A 68 -5.57 -3.29 -6.28
CA LEU A 68 -6.68 -2.54 -5.67
C LEU A 68 -7.79 -2.24 -6.69
N ARG A 69 -7.43 -1.78 -7.91
CA ARG A 69 -8.42 -1.56 -8.98
C ARG A 69 -9.15 -2.84 -9.37
N GLN A 70 -8.45 -3.96 -9.44
CA GLN A 70 -9.07 -5.25 -9.71
C GLN A 70 -10.05 -5.65 -8.59
N GLN A 71 -9.65 -5.48 -7.33
CA GLN A 71 -10.50 -5.79 -6.18
C GLN A 71 -11.76 -4.92 -6.14
N ILE A 72 -11.62 -3.62 -6.43
CA ILE A 72 -12.75 -2.68 -6.54
C ILE A 72 -13.76 -3.18 -7.59
N ARG A 73 -13.27 -3.62 -8.76
CA ARG A 73 -14.14 -4.18 -9.81
C ARG A 73 -14.81 -5.49 -9.37
N GLN A 74 -14.07 -6.39 -8.71
CA GLN A 74 -14.60 -7.67 -8.25
C GLN A 74 -15.69 -7.52 -7.19
N GLN A 75 -15.59 -6.50 -6.34
CA GLN A 75 -16.59 -6.20 -5.32
C GLN A 75 -17.79 -5.42 -5.85
N GLY A 76 -17.80 -5.05 -7.14
CA GLY A 76 -18.87 -4.24 -7.73
C GLY A 76 -18.95 -2.82 -7.15
N ILE A 77 -17.85 -2.32 -6.59
CA ILE A 77 -17.78 -0.94 -6.09
C ILE A 77 -17.84 -0.01 -7.30
N THR A 78 -18.81 0.91 -7.29
CA THR A 78 -19.06 1.86 -8.38
C THR A 78 -18.49 3.25 -8.10
N HIS A 79 -18.35 3.60 -6.82
CA HIS A 79 -17.89 4.92 -6.38
C HIS A 79 -16.87 4.79 -5.26
N LEU A 80 -15.92 5.71 -5.23
CA LEU A 80 -14.91 5.88 -4.21
C LEU A 80 -15.18 7.20 -3.50
N LEU A 81 -15.36 7.13 -2.18
CA LEU A 81 -15.55 8.30 -1.33
C LEU A 81 -14.24 8.60 -0.59
N TYR A 82 -13.67 9.77 -0.87
CA TYR A 82 -12.60 10.36 -0.08
C TYR A 82 -13.18 11.36 0.92
N LEU A 83 -12.74 11.26 2.17
CA LEU A 83 -13.12 12.16 3.26
C LEU A 83 -11.89 12.63 4.00
N LYS A 84 -11.80 13.93 4.26
CA LYS A 84 -10.76 14.55 5.07
C LYS A 84 -11.34 15.56 6.04
N ILE A 85 -11.06 15.38 7.32
CA ILE A 85 -11.30 16.40 8.34
C ILE A 85 -10.19 17.43 8.20
N VAL A 86 -10.53 18.64 7.77
CA VAL A 86 -9.57 19.74 7.56
C VAL A 86 -9.31 20.49 8.86
N SER A 87 -10.35 20.63 9.67
CA SER A 87 -10.28 21.29 10.98
C SER A 87 -11.37 20.72 11.88
N SER A 88 -11.09 20.69 13.17
CA SER A 88 -12.05 20.34 14.21
C SER A 88 -11.73 21.13 15.48
N GLY A 89 -12.76 21.58 16.19
CA GLY A 89 -12.60 22.31 17.45
C GLY A 89 -13.85 22.25 18.30
N GLY A 90 -13.72 22.56 19.59
CA GLY A 90 -14.86 22.62 20.49
C GLY A 90 -14.53 23.26 21.83
N GLU A 91 -15.57 23.63 22.55
CA GLU A 91 -15.53 24.31 23.83
C GLU A 91 -16.56 23.68 24.79
N ALA A 92 -16.23 23.66 26.07
CA ALA A 92 -17.14 23.23 27.14
C ALA A 92 -17.48 24.43 28.03
N ILE A 93 -18.76 24.77 28.09
CA ILE A 93 -19.30 25.89 28.87
C ILE A 93 -19.99 25.31 30.10
N THR A 94 -19.40 25.53 31.28
CA THR A 94 -19.99 25.10 32.55
C THR A 94 -20.62 26.28 33.28
N LYS A 95 -21.92 26.19 33.57
CA LYS A 95 -22.65 27.16 34.39
C LYS A 95 -22.97 26.54 35.76
N LYS A 96 -22.29 27.03 36.80
CA LYS A 96 -22.60 26.68 38.19
C LYS A 96 -23.71 27.59 38.71
N SER A 97 -24.82 27.01 39.16
CA SER A 97 -25.86 27.72 39.90
C SER A 97 -25.66 27.49 41.40
N PHE A 98 -25.84 28.53 42.20
CA PHE A 98 -25.67 28.48 43.66
C PHE A 98 -26.91 27.91 44.38
N TRP A 99 -28.06 27.81 43.69
CA TRP A 99 -29.36 27.42 44.26
C TRP A 99 -30.14 26.38 43.42
N ARG A 100 -29.57 25.87 42.31
CA ARG A 100 -30.18 24.89 41.39
C ARG A 100 -29.14 23.92 40.82
N SER A 101 -29.59 22.87 40.15
CA SER A 101 -28.78 21.98 39.31
C SER A 101 -27.90 22.77 38.33
N GLY A 102 -26.61 22.46 38.30
CA GLY A 102 -25.66 23.02 37.33
C GLY A 102 -25.92 22.49 35.91
N GLN A 103 -25.46 23.23 34.91
CA GLN A 103 -25.55 22.84 33.50
C GLN A 103 -24.16 22.91 32.85
N THR A 104 -23.83 21.92 32.04
CA THR A 104 -22.65 21.93 31.16
C THR A 104 -23.10 21.76 29.72
N SER A 105 -22.68 22.67 28.86
CA SER A 105 -22.93 22.64 27.43
C SER A 105 -21.62 22.41 26.69
N TYR A 106 -21.60 21.45 25.76
CA TYR A 106 -20.48 21.22 24.86
C TYR A 106 -20.85 21.75 23.48
N LEU A 107 -20.02 22.61 22.91
CA LEU A 107 -20.17 23.12 21.55
C LEU A 107 -18.95 22.67 20.74
N GLY A 108 -19.16 21.98 19.62
CA GLY A 108 -18.09 21.49 18.76
C GLY A 108 -18.40 21.73 17.30
N GLY A 109 -17.36 21.74 16.49
CA GLY A 109 -17.47 21.84 15.04
C GLY A 109 -16.34 21.14 14.31
N ALA A 110 -16.62 20.75 13.07
CA ALA A 110 -15.63 20.20 12.15
C ALA A 110 -15.89 20.69 10.73
N VAL A 111 -14.81 20.83 9.96
CA VAL A 111 -14.86 21.08 8.51
C VAL A 111 -14.38 19.82 7.81
N ILE A 112 -15.24 19.24 6.98
CA ILE A 112 -14.99 17.99 6.27
C ILE A 112 -14.99 18.28 4.78
N THR A 113 -13.86 18.03 4.12
CA THR A 113 -13.78 18.04 2.65
C THR A 113 -13.98 16.63 2.12
N TYR A 114 -14.76 16.52 1.06
CA TYR A 114 -15.15 15.25 0.47
C TYR A 114 -15.04 15.25 -1.05
N LEU A 115 -14.76 14.08 -1.62
CA LEU A 115 -14.75 13.82 -3.04
C LEU A 115 -15.36 12.43 -3.29
N LEU A 116 -16.45 12.40 -4.04
CA LEU A 116 -17.08 11.19 -4.55
C LEU A 116 -16.73 11.05 -6.03
N ALA A 117 -15.95 10.04 -6.36
CA ALA A 117 -15.55 9.74 -7.72
C ALA A 117 -16.09 8.38 -8.17
N ALA A 118 -16.61 8.28 -9.38
CA ALA A 118 -16.89 7.02 -10.02
C ALA A 118 -15.58 6.28 -10.34
N THR A 119 -15.64 4.96 -10.45
CA THR A 119 -14.44 4.13 -10.73
C THR A 119 -13.82 4.34 -12.11
N ASP A 120 -14.51 5.04 -13.01
CA ASP A 120 -14.01 5.46 -14.33
C ASP A 120 -13.23 6.79 -14.29
N GLY A 121 -13.13 7.41 -13.11
CA GLY A 121 -12.40 8.66 -12.90
C GLY A 121 -13.27 9.92 -12.99
N ARG A 122 -14.57 9.81 -13.25
CA ARG A 122 -15.47 10.96 -13.16
C ARG A 122 -15.69 11.38 -11.71
N VAL A 123 -15.67 12.68 -11.48
CA VAL A 123 -16.06 13.25 -10.19
C VAL A 123 -17.56 13.53 -10.22
N GLU A 124 -18.31 12.85 -9.35
CA GLU A 124 -19.77 13.02 -9.25
C GLU A 124 -20.14 14.09 -8.22
N LEU A 125 -19.35 14.20 -7.15
CA LEU A 125 -19.58 15.20 -6.11
C LEU A 125 -18.27 15.58 -5.43
N ALA A 126 -18.08 16.86 -5.16
CA ALA A 126 -16.96 17.35 -4.38
C ALA A 126 -17.38 18.60 -3.60
N GLY A 127 -16.88 18.74 -2.38
CA GLY A 127 -17.22 19.90 -1.57
C GLY A 127 -16.57 19.90 -0.21
N SER A 128 -16.96 20.89 0.57
CA SER A 128 -16.61 20.99 1.98
C SER A 128 -17.88 21.30 2.77
N GLU A 129 -18.19 20.46 3.75
CA GLU A 129 -19.26 20.72 4.71
C GLU A 129 -18.69 21.19 6.05
N VAL A 130 -19.46 22.05 6.71
CA VAL A 130 -19.21 22.43 8.11
C VAL A 130 -20.26 21.77 8.97
N CYS A 131 -19.81 20.97 9.94
CA CYS A 131 -20.67 20.36 10.94
C CYS A 131 -20.51 21.13 12.25
N LEU A 132 -21.63 21.46 12.89
CA LEU A 132 -21.68 22.02 14.24
C LEU A 132 -22.57 21.12 15.09
N GLY A 133 -22.14 20.84 16.31
CA GLY A 133 -22.88 20.03 17.27
C GLY A 133 -22.89 20.70 18.63
N GLN A 134 -24.05 20.67 19.28
CA GLN A 134 -24.20 21.09 20.67
C GLN A 134 -24.78 19.94 21.48
N LEU A 135 -24.21 19.70 22.66
CA LEU A 135 -24.73 18.76 23.64
C LEU A 135 -24.91 19.47 24.97
N ASP A 136 -26.15 19.54 25.45
CA ASP A 136 -26.46 20.08 26.77
C ASP A 136 -26.65 18.94 27.77
N HIS A 137 -25.95 19.04 28.91
CA HIS A 137 -26.09 18.13 30.03
C HIS A 137 -26.47 18.89 31.29
N GLN A 138 -27.53 18.43 31.95
CA GLN A 138 -27.93 18.91 33.27
C GLN A 138 -27.44 17.92 34.32
N TYR A 139 -26.74 18.40 35.33
CA TYR A 139 -26.50 17.61 36.53
C TYR A 139 -27.85 17.47 37.26
N SER A 140 -28.26 16.27 37.66
CA SER A 140 -29.57 16.02 38.26
C SER A 140 -29.87 16.87 39.50
N GLN A 141 -31.17 17.14 39.69
CA GLN A 141 -31.77 17.93 40.77
C GLN A 141 -31.46 17.40 42.19
N PRO A 142 -31.59 18.25 43.24
CA PRO A 142 -31.44 17.82 44.63
C PRO A 142 -32.35 16.62 44.91
N SER A 143 -31.81 15.60 45.59
CA SER A 143 -32.60 14.55 46.20
C SER A 143 -33.65 15.21 47.11
N ASP A 144 -34.92 14.91 46.89
CA ASP A 144 -36.00 15.20 47.84
C ASP A 144 -35.56 14.75 49.24
N GLY A 145 -35.55 15.68 50.20
CA GLY A 145 -35.09 15.41 51.56
C GLY A 145 -36.03 14.49 52.34
N PRO A 146 -35.61 13.95 53.49
CA PRO A 146 -36.55 13.44 54.47
C PRO A 146 -37.14 14.60 55.30
N ALA A 147 -38.46 14.52 55.50
CA ALA A 147 -39.30 15.41 56.30
C ALA A 147 -39.00 15.38 57.81
#